data_AF-A0A9W9ZWX1-F1
#
_entry.id   AF-A0A9W9ZWX1-F1
#
_cell.length_a   1.000
_cell.length_b   1.000
_cell.length_c   1.000
_cell.angle_alpha   90.00
_cell.angle_beta   90.00
_cell.angle_gamma   90.00
#
_symmetry.space_group_name_H-M   'P 1'
#
loop_
_entity.id
_entity.type
_entity.pdbx_description
1 polymer ?
#
loop_
_entity_poly.entity_id
_entity_poly.type
_entity_poly.pdbx_seq_one_letter_code
_entity_poly.pdbx_strand_id
1 'polypeptide(L)'
;MDREEDVASGKDEHQNDVEIQDRPNSNDSELDRNQETTPDFRPCVETGDRDSVDEEAQISERPVVTNIVSIGDNNVLNICVQSSDQIPAPGVHPLVREVFIKMCEIVNLLHPLRDYGKWLEFGDALNRLHQKYDSHPEIKCFLLLEESVTLTYSENFKAAKKKAMESFNNVHAIKIDGALQDVLTALANIALASIYRRLPKQKLAKAFQCLQNAMWSGERLKRIGNLTIPDFVLALLDYEQARFHMEFAAVNSRNKTCCNKESRKFLGLCIDRCRELSDKHHKQCVRQAEKHLEKYEHIHSHAEGSPVAARVKYLMTRSELCFLKTDYTGAKDYACQALENANKYGLELEIVPAQNHLDHISRCCPSTSAQDKLQRV
;
A
#
# COMPACT_ATOMS: atom_id res chain seq x y z
N MET A 1 5.76 -81.65 -5.64
CA MET A 1 4.79 -81.99 -4.59
C MET A 1 5.28 -81.33 -3.32
N ASP A 2 4.38 -80.63 -2.66
CA ASP A 2 4.69 -79.51 -1.77
C ASP A 2 4.89 -79.92 -0.31
N ARG A 3 5.56 -79.01 0.44
CA ARG A 3 5.44 -78.65 1.88
C ARG A 3 6.58 -77.66 2.21
N GLU A 4 6.38 -76.48 2.83
CA GLU A 4 5.94 -76.22 4.24
C GLU A 4 6.97 -76.82 5.24
N GLU A 5 7.53 -76.20 6.30
CA GLU A 5 7.39 -74.95 7.13
C GLU A 5 8.81 -74.54 7.66
N ASP A 6 9.08 -73.47 8.44
CA ASP A 6 8.75 -72.02 8.40
C ASP A 6 9.59 -71.25 9.50
N VAL A 7 9.45 -69.92 9.61
CA VAL A 7 9.76 -69.02 10.78
C VAL A 7 11.23 -68.65 11.13
N ALA A 8 11.55 -67.37 10.84
CA ALA A 8 12.27 -66.32 11.60
C ALA A 8 13.51 -66.57 12.52
N SER A 9 14.54 -65.71 12.35
CA SER A 9 15.15 -64.85 13.41
C SER A 9 16.38 -64.07 12.88
N GLY A 10 16.67 -62.87 13.41
CA GLY A 10 17.99 -62.22 13.30
C GLY A 10 17.98 -60.75 12.83
N LYS A 11 18.61 -59.86 13.62
CA LYS A 11 18.87 -58.45 13.29
C LYS A 11 20.29 -58.28 12.75
N ASP A 12 20.55 -57.28 11.92
CA ASP A 12 21.27 -56.06 12.36
C ASP A 12 21.42 -55.01 11.23
N GLU A 13 21.80 -53.81 11.65
CA GLU A 13 21.86 -52.56 10.87
C GLU A 13 23.04 -52.53 9.89
N HIS A 14 22.90 -51.82 8.75
CA HIS A 14 23.94 -50.91 8.26
C HIS A 14 23.41 -49.85 7.29
N GLN A 15 24.03 -48.68 7.34
CA GLN A 15 23.72 -47.50 6.52
C GLN A 15 23.93 -47.76 5.02
N ASN A 16 23.17 -47.05 4.18
CA ASN A 16 23.62 -46.67 2.85
C ASN A 16 23.13 -45.26 2.52
N ASP A 17 24.06 -44.31 2.48
CA ASP A 17 23.84 -42.96 1.99
C ASP A 17 23.61 -42.99 0.47
N VAL A 18 22.66 -42.17 -0.01
CA VAL A 18 22.57 -41.80 -1.43
C VAL A 18 22.66 -40.29 -1.55
N GLU A 19 23.88 -39.84 -1.80
CA GLU A 19 24.27 -38.46 -1.98
C GLU A 19 23.77 -37.93 -3.34
N ILE A 20 22.70 -37.12 -3.35
CA ILE A 20 22.29 -36.38 -4.56
C ILE A 20 22.93 -34.99 -4.51
N GLN A 21 24.06 -34.85 -5.21
CA GLN A 21 24.77 -33.58 -5.36
C GLN A 21 24.03 -32.62 -6.31
N ASP A 22 23.14 -31.78 -5.76
CA ASP A 22 22.60 -30.62 -6.47
C ASP A 22 23.67 -29.54 -6.62
N ARG A 23 24.17 -29.36 -7.84
CA ARG A 23 25.13 -28.29 -8.18
C ARG A 23 24.46 -26.91 -8.09
N PRO A 24 25.13 -25.88 -7.56
CA PRO A 24 24.58 -24.53 -7.55
C PRO A 24 24.48 -23.95 -8.96
N ASN A 25 23.29 -23.45 -9.32
CA ASN A 25 23.05 -22.75 -10.59
C ASN A 25 23.77 -21.40 -10.62
N SER A 26 24.41 -21.08 -11.74
CA SER A 26 25.41 -20.01 -11.91
C SER A 26 24.86 -18.57 -12.02
N ASN A 27 23.74 -18.25 -11.35
CA ASN A 27 23.07 -16.94 -11.46
C ASN A 27 23.08 -16.10 -10.17
N ASP A 28 23.72 -16.55 -9.08
CA ASP A 28 23.90 -15.75 -7.86
C ASP A 28 25.14 -14.80 -7.93
N SER A 29 25.92 -14.85 -9.02
CA SER A 29 27.28 -14.30 -9.11
C SER A 29 27.44 -12.78 -9.29
N GLU A 30 26.38 -12.03 -9.64
CA GLU A 30 26.47 -10.56 -9.82
C GLU A 30 26.22 -9.74 -8.55
N LEU A 31 25.72 -10.36 -7.47
CA LEU A 31 25.47 -9.68 -6.18
C LEU A 31 26.44 -10.06 -5.06
N ASP A 32 27.17 -11.17 -5.20
CA ASP A 32 28.14 -11.62 -4.18
C ASP A 32 29.57 -11.08 -4.42
N ARG A 33 29.80 -10.28 -5.47
CA ARG A 33 31.03 -9.47 -5.64
C ARG A 33 30.91 -8.10 -4.97
N ASN A 34 30.84 -8.07 -3.63
CA ASN A 34 31.41 -6.99 -2.81
C ASN A 34 31.40 -7.37 -1.32
N GLN A 35 32.56 -7.85 -0.87
CA GLN A 35 33.12 -7.77 0.50
C GLN A 35 32.23 -8.18 1.68
N GLU A 36 32.62 -9.29 2.31
CA GLU A 36 32.27 -9.63 3.69
C GLU A 36 32.81 -8.55 4.65
N THR A 37 31.97 -7.55 4.94
CA THR A 37 32.13 -6.68 6.10
C THR A 37 30.89 -6.83 6.96
N THR A 38 31.08 -7.33 8.17
CA THR A 38 30.06 -7.28 9.22
C THR A 38 29.62 -5.83 9.42
N PRO A 39 28.31 -5.52 9.50
CA PRO A 39 27.87 -4.15 9.71
C PRO A 39 28.43 -3.59 11.02
N ASP A 40 29.18 -2.49 10.94
CA ASP A 40 29.63 -1.73 12.11
C ASP A 40 28.43 -1.02 12.75
N PHE A 41 27.76 -1.73 13.66
CA PHE A 41 26.74 -1.17 14.53
C PHE A 41 27.39 -0.20 15.52
N ARG A 42 27.61 1.05 15.10
CA ARG A 42 27.97 2.13 16.02
C ARG A 42 26.92 2.19 17.15
N PRO A 43 27.32 2.04 18.42
CA PRO A 43 26.41 2.20 19.53
C PRO A 43 25.81 3.60 19.52
N CYS A 44 24.50 3.71 19.72
CA CYS A 44 23.91 4.99 20.06
C CYS A 44 24.50 5.43 21.40
N VAL A 45 25.23 6.55 21.42
CA VAL A 45 25.76 7.12 22.64
C VAL A 45 24.58 7.61 23.47
N GLU A 46 24.29 6.91 24.57
CA GLU A 46 23.34 7.35 25.57
C GLU A 46 23.95 8.49 26.38
N THR A 47 23.61 9.73 26.02
CA THR A 47 23.67 10.85 26.98
C THR A 47 22.56 10.60 27.98
N GLY A 48 22.91 10.00 29.12
CA GLY A 48 21.93 9.59 30.11
C GLY A 48 21.29 10.77 30.81
N ASP A 49 20.01 10.60 31.13
CA ASP A 49 19.45 11.11 32.38
C ASP A 49 18.74 9.93 33.07
N ARG A 50 18.85 9.88 34.39
CA ARG A 50 18.20 8.87 35.21
C ARG A 50 16.75 9.30 35.40
N ASP A 51 15.83 8.34 35.40
CA ASP A 51 15.02 8.11 36.59
C ASP A 51 14.36 6.73 36.59
N SER A 52 14.23 6.17 37.78
CA SER A 52 13.64 4.87 38.10
C SER A 52 12.12 4.92 38.18
N VAL A 53 11.45 3.78 37.96
CA VAL A 53 10.70 3.01 38.98
C VAL A 53 10.25 1.69 38.35
N ASP A 54 10.33 0.61 39.12
CA ASP A 54 9.94 -0.76 38.75
C ASP A 54 8.43 -1.00 38.80
N GLU A 55 7.92 -1.92 37.98
CA GLU A 55 6.83 -2.81 38.42
C GLU A 55 6.84 -4.15 37.63
N GLU A 56 6.83 -5.27 38.37
CA GLU A 56 6.78 -6.62 37.80
C GLU A 56 5.34 -7.10 37.59
N ALA A 57 5.07 -7.81 36.48
CA ALA A 57 3.93 -8.72 36.38
C ALA A 57 4.25 -9.91 35.47
N GLN A 58 3.94 -11.12 35.93
CA GLN A 58 4.38 -12.37 35.31
C GLN A 58 3.42 -12.89 34.22
N ILE A 59 4.04 -13.31 33.11
CA ILE A 59 3.75 -14.46 32.23
C ILE A 59 2.32 -15.07 32.27
N SER A 60 1.68 -15.12 31.10
CA SER A 60 0.81 -16.25 30.73
C SER A 60 1.03 -16.62 29.26
N GLU A 61 1.24 -17.90 28.98
CA GLU A 61 1.59 -18.40 27.65
C GLU A 61 0.35 -18.66 26.78
N ARG A 62 0.37 -18.20 25.51
CA ARG A 62 0.01 -19.02 24.33
C ARG A 62 0.34 -18.29 23.02
N PRO A 63 0.91 -18.97 22.02
CA PRO A 63 1.19 -18.38 20.71
C PRO A 63 0.00 -18.55 19.76
N VAL A 64 -0.51 -17.45 19.20
CA VAL A 64 -1.38 -17.49 18.00
C VAL A 64 -0.95 -16.42 17.00
N VAL A 65 -0.95 -16.87 15.74
CA VAL A 65 -0.50 -16.27 14.49
C VAL A 65 -1.22 -14.95 14.11
N THR A 66 -0.61 -14.22 13.16
CA THR A 66 -1.17 -13.07 12.39
C THR A 66 -1.39 -11.73 13.12
N ASN A 67 -0.29 -11.00 13.34
CA ASN A 67 -0.35 -9.54 13.43
C ASN A 67 -0.56 -8.90 12.04
N ILE A 68 -1.78 -9.04 11.53
CA ILE A 68 -2.37 -8.00 10.66
C ILE A 68 -2.38 -6.70 11.48
N VAL A 69 -2.04 -5.57 10.86
CA VAL A 69 -2.23 -4.27 11.50
C VAL A 69 -3.73 -3.94 11.43
N SER A 70 -4.50 -4.53 12.35
CA SER A 70 -5.87 -4.11 12.64
C SER A 70 -5.82 -2.79 13.39
N ILE A 71 -5.66 -1.70 12.62
CA ILE A 71 -6.18 -0.39 13.04
C ILE A 71 -7.70 -0.56 13.10
N GLY A 72 -8.29 -0.07 14.21
CA GLY A 72 -9.63 -0.46 14.64
C GLY A 72 -10.75 -0.23 13.62
N ASP A 73 -11.88 -0.88 13.91
CA ASP A 73 -13.06 -0.94 13.05
C ASP A 73 -13.41 0.42 12.40
N ASN A 74 -13.69 0.36 11.09
CA ASN A 74 -14.08 1.44 10.17
C ASN A 74 -12.98 2.33 9.54
N ASN A 75 -11.68 2.09 9.75
CA ASN A 75 -10.62 2.75 8.94
C ASN A 75 -9.60 1.77 8.34
N VAL A 76 -10.01 1.09 7.25
CA VAL A 76 -9.04 0.56 6.27
C VAL A 76 -8.18 1.75 5.80
N LEU A 77 -6.86 1.56 5.65
CA LEU A 77 -6.00 2.54 4.98
C LEU A 77 -6.33 2.54 3.47
N ASN A 78 -7.46 3.13 3.13
CA ASN A 78 -7.89 3.36 1.76
C ASN A 78 -7.03 4.52 1.22
N ILE A 79 -5.76 4.23 0.92
CA ILE A 79 -4.83 5.17 0.32
C ILE A 79 -5.31 5.40 -1.11
N CYS A 80 -6.30 6.28 -1.25
CA CYS A 80 -6.82 6.73 -2.52
C CYS A 80 -5.80 7.71 -3.11
N VAL A 81 -4.81 7.15 -3.79
CA VAL A 81 -3.73 7.88 -4.44
C VAL A 81 -4.31 8.52 -5.70
N GLN A 82 -4.83 9.75 -5.64
CA GLN A 82 -5.23 10.46 -6.85
C GLN A 82 -4.10 11.34 -7.44
N SER A 83 -4.21 11.56 -8.74
CA SER A 83 -3.27 12.27 -9.61
C SER A 83 -3.43 13.78 -9.53
N SER A 84 -2.44 14.50 -9.01
CA SER A 84 -2.49 15.98 -8.90
C SER A 84 -2.49 16.69 -10.27
N ASP A 85 -3.67 17.17 -10.67
CA ASP A 85 -3.90 18.00 -11.86
C ASP A 85 -3.51 19.49 -11.67
N GLN A 86 -2.45 19.79 -10.94
CA GLN A 86 -1.94 21.17 -10.82
C GLN A 86 -0.42 21.27 -10.96
N ILE A 87 -0.01 22.33 -11.67
CA ILE A 87 1.28 23.06 -11.77
C ILE A 87 2.57 22.20 -11.73
N PRO A 88 3.52 22.38 -12.66
CA PRO A 88 4.78 21.62 -12.65
C PRO A 88 5.49 21.71 -11.29
N ALA A 89 5.77 20.56 -10.69
CA ALA A 89 6.82 20.47 -9.67
C ALA A 89 8.13 20.84 -10.38
N PRO A 90 8.89 21.85 -9.91
CA PRO A 90 10.08 22.31 -10.62
C PRO A 90 11.07 21.15 -10.84
N GLY A 91 11.34 20.82 -12.11
CA GLY A 91 12.32 19.80 -12.48
C GLY A 91 11.79 18.39 -12.82
N VAL A 92 10.47 18.13 -12.81
CA VAL A 92 9.93 16.82 -13.25
C VAL A 92 9.37 16.89 -14.68
N HIS A 93 9.85 16.00 -15.54
CA HIS A 93 9.44 15.92 -16.94
C HIS A 93 7.95 15.53 -17.09
N PRO A 94 7.15 16.15 -17.99
CA PRO A 94 5.72 15.87 -18.12
C PRO A 94 5.37 14.39 -18.32
N LEU A 95 6.14 13.66 -19.13
CA LEU A 95 5.93 12.22 -19.33
C LEU A 95 6.06 11.40 -18.03
N VAL A 96 6.94 11.80 -17.11
CA VAL A 96 7.09 11.13 -15.80
C VAL A 96 5.87 11.40 -14.92
N ARG A 97 5.27 12.59 -15.00
CA ARG A 97 3.98 12.86 -14.34
C ARG A 97 2.90 11.92 -14.87
N GLU A 98 2.71 11.83 -16.19
CA GLU A 98 1.72 10.92 -16.80
C GLU A 98 1.89 9.45 -16.38
N VAL A 99 3.14 8.99 -16.26
CA VAL A 99 3.45 7.65 -15.72
C VAL A 99 3.03 7.53 -14.25
N PHE A 100 3.31 8.52 -13.41
CA PHE A 100 2.85 8.52 -12.02
C PHE A 100 1.31 8.56 -11.92
N ILE A 101 0.60 9.28 -12.79
CA ILE A 101 -0.87 9.25 -12.87
C ILE A 101 -1.37 7.82 -13.13
N LYS A 102 -0.78 7.11 -14.10
CA LYS A 102 -1.12 5.70 -14.37
C LYS A 102 -0.80 4.77 -13.20
N MET A 103 0.29 5.00 -12.47
CA MET A 103 0.61 4.25 -11.24
C MET A 103 -0.42 4.51 -10.14
N CYS A 104 -0.87 5.76 -9.97
CA CYS A 104 -1.95 6.14 -9.05
C CYS A 104 -3.24 5.35 -9.34
N GLU A 105 -3.66 5.32 -10.61
CA GLU A 105 -4.83 4.55 -11.06
C GLU A 105 -4.70 3.05 -10.76
N ILE A 106 -3.52 2.47 -10.99
CA ILE A 106 -3.23 1.05 -10.72
C ILE A 106 -3.34 0.76 -9.22
N VAL A 107 -2.74 1.59 -8.36
CA VAL A 107 -2.83 1.46 -6.90
C VAL A 107 -4.29 1.50 -6.45
N ASN A 108 -5.07 2.48 -6.91
CA ASN A 108 -6.49 2.61 -6.53
C ASN A 108 -7.36 1.43 -7.00
N LEU A 109 -6.97 0.75 -8.08
CA LEU A 109 -7.67 -0.44 -8.56
C LEU A 109 -7.26 -1.71 -7.79
N LEU A 110 -5.97 -1.88 -7.53
CA LEU A 110 -5.42 -3.13 -6.98
C LEU A 110 -5.42 -3.19 -5.45
N HIS A 111 -5.12 -2.07 -4.77
CA HIS A 111 -5.02 -2.06 -3.30
C HIS A 111 -6.34 -2.43 -2.60
N PRO A 112 -7.51 -1.88 -2.95
CA PRO A 112 -8.76 -2.29 -2.29
C PRO A 112 -9.04 -3.79 -2.48
N LEU A 113 -8.77 -4.35 -3.66
CA LEU A 113 -8.95 -5.78 -3.92
C LEU A 113 -8.02 -6.63 -3.04
N ARG A 114 -6.76 -6.23 -2.88
CA ARG A 114 -5.80 -6.88 -1.98
C ARG A 114 -6.25 -6.79 -0.52
N ASP A 115 -6.62 -5.61 -0.07
CA ASP A 115 -6.90 -5.31 1.33
C ASP A 115 -8.23 -5.95 1.80
N TYR A 116 -9.18 -6.18 0.88
CA TYR A 116 -10.37 -7.02 1.09
C TYR A 116 -10.16 -8.52 0.79
N GLY A 117 -8.95 -8.97 0.46
CA GLY A 117 -8.63 -10.38 0.19
C GLY A 117 -9.28 -10.96 -1.09
N LYS A 118 -9.70 -10.11 -2.03
CA LYS A 118 -10.37 -10.46 -3.30
C LYS A 118 -9.38 -10.93 -4.36
N TRP A 119 -8.61 -11.97 -4.06
CA TRP A 119 -7.44 -12.40 -4.86
C TRP A 119 -7.76 -12.80 -6.30
N LEU A 120 -8.95 -13.36 -6.57
CA LEU A 120 -9.39 -13.68 -7.93
C LEU A 120 -9.62 -12.40 -8.76
N GLU A 121 -10.39 -11.46 -8.21
CA GLU A 121 -10.66 -10.16 -8.83
C GLU A 121 -9.37 -9.35 -9.02
N PHE A 122 -8.44 -9.43 -8.07
CA PHE A 122 -7.09 -8.86 -8.16
C PHE A 122 -6.31 -9.45 -9.33
N GLY A 123 -6.26 -10.79 -9.44
CA GLY A 123 -5.56 -11.49 -10.52
C GLY A 123 -6.09 -11.12 -11.91
N ASP A 124 -7.42 -11.09 -12.05
CA ASP A 124 -8.09 -10.67 -13.27
C ASP A 124 -7.83 -9.19 -13.61
N ALA A 125 -7.81 -8.31 -12.60
CA ALA A 125 -7.45 -6.90 -12.78
C ALA A 125 -5.99 -6.74 -13.21
N LEU A 126 -5.06 -7.43 -12.56
CA LEU A 126 -3.63 -7.41 -12.88
C LEU A 126 -3.37 -7.91 -14.31
N ASN A 127 -4.02 -9.00 -14.72
CA ASN A 127 -3.94 -9.53 -16.09
C ASN A 127 -4.42 -8.50 -17.13
N ARG A 128 -5.55 -7.83 -16.89
CA ARG A 128 -6.04 -6.74 -17.75
C ARG A 128 -5.08 -5.55 -17.80
N LEU A 129 -4.43 -5.21 -16.68
CA LEU A 129 -3.44 -4.13 -16.61
C LEU A 129 -2.17 -4.48 -17.41
N HIS A 130 -1.67 -5.72 -17.33
CA HIS A 130 -0.55 -6.17 -18.16
C HIS A 130 -0.86 -6.06 -19.66
N GLN A 131 -2.07 -6.44 -20.08
CA GLN A 131 -2.52 -6.29 -21.47
C GLN A 131 -2.66 -4.79 -21.87
N LYS A 132 -3.29 -3.97 -21.03
CA LYS A 132 -3.49 -2.52 -21.26
C LYS A 132 -2.17 -1.77 -21.43
N TYR A 133 -1.16 -2.15 -20.64
CA TYR A 133 0.13 -1.47 -20.58
C TYR A 133 1.27 -2.25 -21.24
N ASP A 134 0.96 -3.09 -22.24
CA ASP A 134 1.97 -3.91 -22.93
C ASP A 134 3.08 -3.07 -23.59
N SER A 135 2.74 -1.88 -24.10
CA SER A 135 3.69 -0.93 -24.70
C SER A 135 4.41 0.00 -23.71
N HIS A 136 4.18 -0.14 -22.40
CA HIS A 136 4.66 0.79 -21.36
C HIS A 136 5.64 0.06 -20.40
N PRO A 137 6.94 -0.03 -20.75
CA PRO A 137 7.90 -0.85 -20.03
C PRO A 137 8.12 -0.39 -18.57
N GLU A 138 7.99 0.90 -18.29
CA GLU A 138 8.02 1.46 -16.94
C GLU A 138 6.83 1.05 -16.07
N ILE A 139 5.63 0.94 -16.66
CA ILE A 139 4.44 0.41 -15.98
C ILE A 139 4.55 -1.11 -15.81
N LYS A 140 5.15 -1.83 -16.76
CA LYS A 140 5.44 -3.27 -16.60
C LYS A 140 6.31 -3.56 -15.38
N CYS A 141 7.36 -2.75 -15.14
CA CYS A 141 8.16 -2.87 -13.91
C CYS A 141 7.28 -2.70 -12.66
N PHE A 142 6.40 -1.70 -12.63
CA PHE A 142 5.48 -1.50 -11.51
C PHE A 142 4.51 -2.67 -11.30
N LEU A 143 3.92 -3.21 -12.37
CA LEU A 143 3.02 -4.37 -12.29
C LEU A 143 3.73 -5.65 -11.82
N LEU A 144 5.00 -5.86 -12.19
CA LEU A 144 5.83 -6.96 -11.66
C LEU A 144 6.04 -6.85 -10.13
N LEU A 145 6.05 -5.62 -9.59
CA LEU A 145 6.16 -5.39 -8.14
C LEU A 145 4.84 -5.67 -7.42
N GLU A 146 3.69 -5.29 -8.00
CA GLU A 146 2.37 -5.67 -7.48
C GLU A 146 2.17 -7.20 -7.51
N GLU A 147 2.56 -7.87 -8.60
CA GLU A 147 2.57 -9.34 -8.68
C GLU A 147 3.48 -9.96 -7.61
N SER A 148 4.67 -9.39 -7.42
CA SER A 148 5.60 -9.82 -6.37
C SER A 148 4.99 -9.70 -4.98
N VAL A 149 4.31 -8.59 -4.66
CA VAL A 149 3.63 -8.40 -3.37
C VAL A 149 2.58 -9.47 -3.15
N THR A 150 1.69 -9.70 -4.12
CA THR A 150 0.64 -10.74 -4.03
C THR A 150 1.22 -12.14 -3.83
N LEU A 151 2.33 -12.48 -4.50
CA LEU A 151 3.03 -13.75 -4.28
C LEU A 151 3.58 -13.93 -2.85
N THR A 152 3.80 -12.86 -2.08
CA THR A 152 4.18 -12.97 -0.65
C THR A 152 3.00 -13.34 0.26
N TYR A 153 1.76 -13.00 -0.11
CA TYR A 153 0.56 -13.41 0.64
C TYR A 153 0.25 -14.90 0.46
N SER A 154 0.65 -15.49 -0.67
CA SER A 154 0.60 -16.94 -0.92
C SER A 154 1.87 -17.68 -0.50
N GLU A 155 2.72 -17.06 0.33
CA GLU A 155 4.01 -17.58 0.83
C GLU A 155 5.01 -18.04 -0.26
N ASN A 156 4.77 -17.70 -1.53
CA ASN A 156 5.61 -18.08 -2.66
C ASN A 156 6.79 -17.11 -2.83
N PHE A 157 7.61 -17.01 -1.77
CA PHE A 157 8.73 -16.08 -1.69
C PHE A 157 9.78 -16.27 -2.80
N LYS A 158 9.89 -17.48 -3.38
CA LYS A 158 10.78 -17.76 -4.52
C LYS A 158 10.27 -17.08 -5.80
N ALA A 159 8.98 -17.17 -6.09
CA ALA A 159 8.37 -16.48 -7.24
C ALA A 159 8.32 -14.97 -7.01
N ALA A 160 7.94 -14.52 -5.79
CA ALA A 160 7.97 -13.11 -5.42
C ALA A 160 9.35 -12.49 -5.63
N LYS A 161 10.42 -13.10 -5.08
CA LYS A 161 11.80 -12.62 -5.28
C LYS A 161 12.14 -12.54 -6.77
N LYS A 162 11.77 -13.54 -7.58
CA LYS A 162 12.03 -13.52 -9.03
C LYS A 162 11.41 -12.28 -9.67
N LYS A 163 10.14 -11.99 -9.39
CA LYS A 163 9.39 -10.86 -9.95
C LYS A 163 9.94 -9.49 -9.51
N ALA A 164 10.27 -9.33 -8.22
CA ALA A 164 10.92 -8.11 -7.73
C ALA A 164 12.30 -7.88 -8.38
N MET A 165 13.08 -8.95 -8.57
CA MET A 165 14.39 -8.86 -9.24
C MET A 165 14.27 -8.59 -10.74
N GLU A 166 13.28 -9.17 -11.40
CA GLU A 166 12.96 -8.92 -12.80
C GLU A 166 12.61 -7.43 -13.02
N SER A 167 11.76 -6.86 -12.17
CA SER A 167 11.51 -5.41 -12.15
C SER A 167 12.80 -4.60 -11.94
N PHE A 168 13.59 -4.93 -10.91
CA PHE A 168 14.83 -4.22 -10.61
C PHE A 168 15.80 -4.18 -11.80
N ASN A 169 16.05 -5.34 -12.42
CA ASN A 169 16.93 -5.45 -13.57
C ASN A 169 16.38 -4.69 -14.79
N ASN A 170 15.07 -4.76 -15.03
CA ASN A 170 14.42 -4.06 -16.13
C ASN A 170 14.54 -2.53 -16.00
N VAL A 171 14.39 -1.96 -14.80
CA VAL A 171 14.55 -0.50 -14.56
C VAL A 171 15.90 0.01 -15.06
N HIS A 172 16.98 -0.74 -14.80
CA HIS A 172 18.32 -0.40 -15.28
C HIS A 172 18.50 -0.65 -16.79
N ALA A 173 17.90 -1.72 -17.34
CA ALA A 173 18.00 -2.06 -18.76
C ALA A 173 17.26 -1.07 -19.69
N ILE A 174 16.09 -0.56 -19.26
CA ILE A 174 15.22 0.33 -20.05
C ILE A 174 15.79 1.77 -20.14
N LYS A 175 16.85 2.10 -19.37
CA LYS A 175 17.42 3.45 -19.24
C LYS A 175 16.40 4.51 -18.80
N ILE A 176 15.52 4.11 -17.87
CA ILE A 176 14.67 5.05 -17.14
C ILE A 176 15.58 5.96 -16.31
N ASP A 177 15.33 7.27 -16.35
CA ASP A 177 16.14 8.29 -15.65
C ASP A 177 15.29 9.14 -14.69
N GLY A 178 15.97 9.79 -13.73
CA GLY A 178 15.39 10.71 -12.76
C GLY A 178 14.36 10.09 -11.82
N ALA A 179 13.33 10.89 -11.50
CA ALA A 179 12.33 10.55 -10.48
C ALA A 179 11.64 9.19 -10.67
N LEU A 180 11.44 8.76 -11.92
CA LEU A 180 10.81 7.49 -12.23
C LEU A 180 11.73 6.30 -11.96
N GLN A 181 13.04 6.45 -12.21
CA GLN A 181 14.04 5.46 -11.85
C GLN A 181 14.11 5.32 -10.33
N ASP A 182 14.12 6.44 -9.61
CA ASP A 182 14.15 6.47 -8.15
C ASP A 182 12.92 5.79 -7.52
N VAL A 183 11.72 6.06 -8.04
CA VAL A 183 10.47 5.39 -7.62
C VAL A 183 10.56 3.88 -7.79
N LEU A 184 10.90 3.39 -8.99
CA LEU A 184 10.90 1.95 -9.28
C LEU A 184 12.05 1.22 -8.58
N THR A 185 13.22 1.85 -8.47
CA THR A 185 14.38 1.33 -7.74
C THR A 185 14.10 1.23 -6.25
N ALA A 186 13.45 2.24 -5.65
CA ALA A 186 13.03 2.22 -4.26
C ALA A 186 12.00 1.10 -4.02
N LEU A 187 10.92 1.05 -4.80
CA LEU A 187 9.86 0.03 -4.66
C LEU A 187 10.41 -1.39 -4.81
N ALA A 188 11.30 -1.64 -5.77
CA ALA A 188 11.92 -2.96 -5.94
C ALA A 188 12.79 -3.36 -4.74
N ASN A 189 13.58 -2.44 -4.19
CA ASN A 189 14.36 -2.70 -2.99
C ASN A 189 13.49 -2.85 -1.73
N ILE A 190 12.40 -2.09 -1.59
CA ILE A 190 11.41 -2.23 -0.51
C ILE A 190 10.78 -3.63 -0.58
N ALA A 191 10.32 -4.06 -1.76
CA ALA A 191 9.78 -5.40 -1.97
C ALA A 191 10.80 -6.50 -1.66
N LEU A 192 12.05 -6.38 -2.14
CA LEU A 192 13.12 -7.32 -1.83
C LEU A 192 13.45 -7.39 -0.33
N ALA A 193 13.50 -6.26 0.38
CA ALA A 193 13.68 -6.21 1.82
C ALA A 193 12.54 -6.95 2.55
N SER A 194 11.30 -6.63 2.17
CA SER A 194 10.06 -7.24 2.65
C SER A 194 10.09 -8.78 2.46
N ILE A 195 10.58 -9.26 1.33
CA ILE A 195 10.74 -10.70 1.05
C ILE A 195 11.88 -11.32 1.86
N TYR A 196 13.09 -10.75 1.85
CA TYR A 196 14.27 -11.29 2.56
C TYR A 196 14.02 -11.43 4.06
N ARG A 197 13.27 -10.50 4.63
CA ARG A 197 12.79 -10.48 6.02
C ARG A 197 11.89 -11.68 6.33
N ARG A 198 10.91 -12.00 5.46
CA ARG A 198 9.96 -13.12 5.64
C ARG A 198 10.48 -14.51 5.26
N LEU A 199 11.67 -14.65 4.67
CA LEU A 199 12.22 -15.97 4.34
C LEU A 199 12.47 -16.83 5.60
N PRO A 200 12.37 -18.17 5.54
CA PRO A 200 12.56 -19.06 6.71
C PRO A 200 13.92 -18.94 7.41
N LYS A 201 14.98 -18.54 6.69
CA LYS A 201 16.32 -18.27 7.24
C LYS A 201 16.57 -16.78 7.57
N GLN A 202 15.51 -15.97 7.62
CA GLN A 202 15.48 -14.52 7.88
C GLN A 202 16.76 -13.78 7.47
N LYS A 203 16.88 -13.43 6.18
CA LYS A 203 18.11 -12.84 5.62
C LYS A 203 18.20 -11.34 5.94
N LEU A 204 18.16 -10.99 7.23
CA LEU A 204 18.11 -9.61 7.73
C LEU A 204 19.26 -8.74 7.21
N ALA A 205 20.47 -9.28 7.04
CA ALA A 205 21.57 -8.55 6.42
C ALA A 205 21.28 -8.13 4.96
N LYS A 206 20.73 -9.04 4.14
CA LYS A 206 20.33 -8.72 2.75
C LYS A 206 19.10 -7.79 2.73
N ALA A 207 18.18 -7.92 3.70
CA ALA A 207 17.06 -6.99 3.86
C ALA A 207 17.52 -5.56 4.21
N PHE A 208 18.46 -5.42 5.14
CA PHE A 208 19.07 -4.14 5.53
C PHE A 208 19.79 -3.47 4.35
N GLN A 209 20.51 -4.23 3.54
CA GLN A 209 21.19 -3.68 2.36
C GLN A 209 20.20 -3.20 1.29
N CYS A 210 19.10 -3.93 1.08
CA CYS A 210 18.00 -3.45 0.22
C CYS A 210 17.40 -2.14 0.77
N LEU A 211 17.16 -2.04 2.08
CA LEU A 211 16.66 -0.79 2.68
C LEU A 211 17.62 0.39 2.49
N GLN A 212 18.94 0.20 2.65
CA GLN A 212 19.93 1.24 2.36
C GLN A 212 19.88 1.72 0.88
N ASN A 213 19.78 0.79 -0.07
CA ASN A 213 19.63 1.12 -1.49
C ASN A 213 18.32 1.90 -1.76
N ALA A 214 17.23 1.52 -1.09
CA ALA A 214 15.96 2.24 -1.17
C ALA A 214 16.06 3.64 -0.55
N MET A 215 16.77 3.82 0.56
CA MET A 215 17.00 5.12 1.19
C MET A 215 17.72 6.11 0.28
N TRP A 216 18.75 5.69 -0.47
CA TRP A 216 19.41 6.60 -1.43
C TRP A 216 18.46 7.15 -2.49
N SER A 217 17.52 6.33 -2.95
CA SER A 217 16.47 6.75 -3.88
C SER A 217 15.44 7.63 -3.17
N GLY A 218 15.03 7.26 -1.96
CA GLY A 218 14.15 8.07 -1.10
C GLY A 218 14.67 9.48 -0.81
N GLU A 219 15.96 9.66 -0.55
CA GLU A 219 16.57 10.98 -0.35
C GLU A 219 16.55 11.86 -1.60
N ARG A 220 16.48 11.27 -2.81
CA ARG A 220 16.25 12.01 -4.06
C ARG A 220 14.76 12.34 -4.23
N LEU A 221 13.87 11.38 -3.96
CA LEU A 221 12.41 11.58 -4.00
C LEU A 221 11.93 12.70 -3.05
N LYS A 222 12.51 12.80 -1.83
CA LYS A 222 12.22 13.88 -0.86
C LYS A 222 12.46 15.30 -1.44
N ARG A 223 13.38 15.45 -2.40
CA ARG A 223 13.72 16.76 -3.02
C ARG A 223 12.78 17.15 -4.14
N ILE A 224 12.05 16.19 -4.70
CA ILE A 224 11.19 16.40 -5.87
C ILE A 224 9.84 17.03 -5.47
N GLY A 225 9.30 16.62 -4.31
CA GLY A 225 8.19 17.28 -3.62
C GLY A 225 6.81 17.21 -4.29
N ASN A 226 5.75 17.20 -3.48
CA ASN A 226 4.35 17.38 -3.92
C ASN A 226 3.86 16.43 -5.04
N LEU A 227 4.37 15.19 -5.09
CA LEU A 227 3.92 14.16 -6.04
C LEU A 227 3.46 12.90 -5.28
N THR A 228 2.25 12.43 -5.59
CA THR A 228 1.57 11.38 -4.82
C THR A 228 2.34 10.06 -4.80
N ILE A 229 2.92 9.63 -5.93
CA ILE A 229 3.71 8.38 -6.00
C ILE A 229 5.01 8.47 -5.20
N PRO A 230 5.90 9.46 -5.38
CA PRO A 230 7.05 9.67 -4.49
C PRO A 230 6.70 9.70 -3.00
N ASP A 231 5.66 10.43 -2.59
CA ASP A 231 5.22 10.49 -1.19
C ASP A 231 4.74 9.11 -0.67
N PHE A 232 4.02 8.35 -1.50
CA PHE A 232 3.60 6.97 -1.23
C PHE A 232 4.78 5.99 -1.10
N VAL A 233 5.78 6.07 -1.99
CA VAL A 233 7.01 5.28 -1.91
C VAL A 233 7.77 5.55 -0.62
N LEU A 234 7.83 6.82 -0.18
CA LEU A 234 8.44 7.19 1.10
C LEU A 234 7.67 6.62 2.30
N ALA A 235 6.34 6.57 2.26
CA ALA A 235 5.53 5.92 3.30
C ALA A 235 5.82 4.41 3.38
N LEU A 236 5.91 3.71 2.24
CA LEU A 236 6.28 2.29 2.20
C LEU A 236 7.72 2.03 2.71
N LEU A 237 8.65 2.94 2.40
CA LEU A 237 10.03 2.87 2.88
C LEU A 237 10.11 3.05 4.41
N ASP A 238 9.39 4.03 4.97
CA ASP A 238 9.30 4.23 6.41
C ASP A 238 8.63 3.02 7.09
N TYR A 239 7.57 2.45 6.49
CA TYR A 239 6.96 1.21 6.98
C TYR A 239 7.94 0.02 7.03
N GLU A 240 8.65 -0.30 5.94
CA GLU A 240 9.55 -1.46 5.92
C GLU A 240 10.82 -1.26 6.77
N GLN A 241 11.31 -0.03 6.93
CA GLN A 241 12.34 0.27 7.94
C GLN A 241 11.83 -0.04 9.35
N ALA A 242 10.61 0.38 9.69
CA ALA A 242 10.01 0.04 10.98
C ALA A 242 9.89 -1.47 11.19
N ARG A 243 9.41 -2.21 10.17
CA ARG A 243 9.27 -3.67 10.22
C ARG A 243 10.62 -4.38 10.39
N PHE A 244 11.66 -3.92 9.70
CA PHE A 244 13.02 -4.43 9.89
C PHE A 244 13.50 -4.24 11.33
N HIS A 245 13.33 -3.06 11.91
CA HIS A 245 13.73 -2.79 13.29
C HIS A 245 12.95 -3.63 14.32
N MET A 246 11.65 -3.89 14.10
CA MET A 246 10.86 -4.80 14.97
C MET A 246 11.43 -6.23 14.98
N GLU A 247 11.79 -6.77 13.81
CA GLU A 247 12.29 -8.13 13.71
C GLU A 247 13.74 -8.24 14.18
N PHE A 248 14.57 -7.24 13.91
CA PHE A 248 15.91 -7.18 14.48
C PHE A 248 15.88 -7.09 16.02
N ALA A 249 14.91 -6.39 16.61
CA ALA A 249 14.69 -6.36 18.06
C ALA A 249 14.24 -7.72 18.64
N ALA A 250 13.57 -8.56 17.85
CA ALA A 250 13.16 -9.90 18.25
C ALA A 250 14.32 -10.90 18.22
N VAL A 251 15.24 -10.77 17.26
CA VAL A 251 16.42 -11.65 17.11
C VAL A 251 17.60 -11.19 17.98
N ASN A 252 17.76 -9.90 18.25
CA ASN A 252 18.86 -9.33 19.03
C ASN A 252 18.38 -8.59 20.28
N SER A 253 18.30 -9.32 21.41
CA SER A 253 17.83 -8.81 22.69
C SER A 253 18.66 -7.65 23.25
N ARG A 254 19.98 -7.59 22.97
CA ARG A 254 20.88 -6.54 23.50
C ARG A 254 20.52 -5.15 23.00
N ASN A 255 20.05 -5.04 21.76
CA ASN A 255 19.74 -3.75 21.12
C ASN A 255 18.23 -3.43 21.14
N LYS A 256 17.40 -4.24 21.82
CA LYS A 256 15.93 -4.20 21.77
C LYS A 256 15.35 -2.81 22.03
N THR A 257 15.84 -2.07 23.03
CA THR A 257 15.35 -0.72 23.36
C THR A 257 15.62 0.28 22.23
N CYS A 258 16.83 0.30 21.68
CA CYS A 258 17.21 1.15 20.55
C CYS A 258 16.39 0.80 19.29
N CYS A 259 16.27 -0.49 18.96
CA CYS A 259 15.51 -0.94 17.80
C CYS A 259 14.01 -0.63 17.93
N ASN A 260 13.43 -0.75 19.12
CA ASN A 260 12.04 -0.33 19.38
C ASN A 260 11.85 1.19 19.22
N LYS A 261 12.84 2.01 19.61
CA LYS A 261 12.81 3.47 19.42
C LYS A 261 12.82 3.85 17.94
N GLU A 262 13.73 3.27 17.15
CA GLU A 262 13.79 3.51 15.70
C GLU A 262 12.53 2.97 14.99
N SER A 263 12.03 1.78 15.37
CA SER A 263 10.77 1.25 14.85
C SER A 263 9.59 2.21 15.07
N ARG A 264 9.40 2.73 16.30
CA ARG A 264 8.34 3.71 16.60
C ARG A 264 8.47 4.99 15.80
N LYS A 265 9.70 5.51 15.65
CA LYS A 265 10.01 6.70 14.84
C LYS A 265 9.60 6.49 13.38
N PHE A 266 9.98 5.37 12.77
CA PHE A 266 9.62 5.06 11.39
C PHE A 266 8.12 4.76 11.20
N LEU A 267 7.44 4.14 12.18
CA LEU A 267 5.97 4.03 12.17
C LEU A 267 5.29 5.41 12.23
N GLY A 268 5.79 6.33 13.06
CA GLY A 268 5.30 7.71 13.12
C GLY A 268 5.41 8.41 11.76
N LEU A 269 6.61 8.38 11.14
CA LEU A 269 6.84 8.94 9.81
C LEU A 269 5.92 8.33 8.73
N CYS A 270 5.71 7.00 8.75
CA CYS A 270 4.77 6.34 7.85
C CYS A 270 3.34 6.83 8.05
N ILE A 271 2.87 6.93 9.30
CA ILE A 271 1.51 7.40 9.62
C ILE A 271 1.31 8.84 9.17
N ASP A 272 2.27 9.73 9.43
CA ASP A 272 2.18 11.14 9.07
C ASP A 272 2.19 11.33 7.54
N ARG A 273 2.99 10.57 6.79
CA ARG A 273 2.92 10.54 5.32
C ARG A 273 1.57 10.04 4.81
N CYS A 274 1.01 8.99 5.39
CA CYS A 274 -0.31 8.49 5.01
C CYS A 274 -1.41 9.51 5.28
N ARG A 275 -1.33 10.27 6.39
CA ARG A 275 -2.21 11.41 6.67
C ARG A 275 -2.04 12.51 5.63
N GLU A 276 -0.82 12.94 5.32
CA GLU A 276 -0.56 13.94 4.29
C GLU A 276 -1.12 13.53 2.91
N LEU A 277 -0.97 12.26 2.53
CA LEU A 277 -1.52 11.71 1.29
C LEU A 277 -3.06 11.79 1.28
N SER A 278 -3.71 11.39 2.38
CA SER A 278 -5.16 11.49 2.56
C SER A 278 -5.64 12.95 2.49
N ASP A 279 -4.96 13.87 3.17
CA ASP A 279 -5.26 15.30 3.17
C ASP A 279 -5.08 15.94 1.78
N LYS A 280 -4.02 15.58 1.06
CA LYS A 280 -3.76 16.03 -0.31
C LYS A 280 -4.87 15.54 -1.25
N HIS A 281 -5.24 14.27 -1.17
CA HIS A 281 -6.35 13.69 -1.92
C HIS A 281 -7.68 14.39 -1.62
N HIS A 282 -8.02 14.55 -0.34
CA HIS A 282 -9.23 15.24 0.10
C HIS A 282 -9.33 16.67 -0.45
N LYS A 283 -8.26 17.46 -0.29
CA LYS A 283 -8.17 18.84 -0.84
C LYS A 283 -8.29 18.87 -2.37
N GLN A 284 -7.82 17.83 -3.06
CA GLN A 284 -7.98 17.70 -4.51
C GLN A 284 -9.44 17.40 -4.90
N CYS A 285 -10.11 16.45 -4.25
CA CYS A 285 -11.50 16.11 -4.53
C CYS A 285 -12.42 17.33 -4.36
N VAL A 286 -12.23 18.10 -3.28
CA VAL A 286 -12.93 19.36 -3.02
C VAL A 286 -12.74 20.33 -4.19
N ARG A 287 -11.48 20.62 -4.60
CA ARG A 287 -11.19 21.54 -5.72
C ARG A 287 -11.74 21.08 -7.06
N GLN A 288 -11.72 19.77 -7.33
CA GLN A 288 -12.27 19.22 -8.58
C GLN A 288 -13.79 19.38 -8.59
N ALA A 289 -14.48 19.02 -7.51
CA ALA A 289 -15.93 19.21 -7.39
C ALA A 289 -16.32 20.69 -7.52
N GLU A 290 -15.63 21.61 -6.83
CA GLU A 290 -15.81 23.06 -6.97
C GLU A 290 -15.69 23.51 -8.43
N LYS A 291 -14.59 23.15 -9.12
CA LYS A 291 -14.35 23.49 -10.53
C LYS A 291 -15.40 22.91 -11.49
N HIS A 292 -15.97 21.74 -11.19
CA HIS A 292 -17.06 21.16 -11.99
C HIS A 292 -18.38 21.90 -11.78
N LEU A 293 -18.68 22.30 -10.53
CA LEU A 293 -19.88 23.07 -10.17
C LEU A 293 -19.82 24.50 -10.74
N GLU A 294 -18.69 25.20 -10.59
CA GLU A 294 -18.47 26.54 -11.18
C GLU A 294 -18.70 26.55 -12.70
N LYS A 295 -18.16 25.56 -13.42
CA LYS A 295 -18.37 25.41 -14.87
C LYS A 295 -19.83 25.21 -15.21
N TYR A 296 -20.53 24.35 -14.47
CA TYR A 296 -21.95 24.09 -14.67
C TYR A 296 -22.78 25.36 -14.42
N GLU A 297 -22.50 26.08 -13.33
CA GLU A 297 -23.19 27.32 -12.96
C GLU A 297 -22.94 28.44 -13.97
N HIS A 298 -21.71 28.55 -14.51
CA HIS A 298 -21.40 29.48 -15.59
C HIS A 298 -22.21 29.16 -16.86
N ILE A 299 -22.22 27.89 -17.30
CA ILE A 299 -22.94 27.43 -18.51
C ILE A 299 -24.46 27.56 -18.38
N HIS A 300 -25.00 27.35 -17.16
CA HIS A 300 -26.44 27.35 -16.89
C HIS A 300 -26.93 28.56 -16.09
N SER A 301 -26.15 29.65 -16.09
CA SER A 301 -26.47 30.94 -15.45
C SER A 301 -27.74 31.62 -16.00
N HIS A 302 -28.33 31.11 -17.08
CA HIS A 302 -29.63 31.51 -17.61
C HIS A 302 -30.59 30.31 -17.51
N ALA A 303 -31.46 30.34 -16.51
CA ALA A 303 -31.87 29.14 -15.75
C ALA A 303 -32.89 28.18 -16.42
N GLU A 304 -33.33 28.43 -17.65
CA GLU A 304 -34.40 27.64 -18.30
C GLU A 304 -33.91 26.57 -19.27
N GLY A 305 -32.62 26.56 -19.62
CA GLY A 305 -32.07 25.68 -20.68
C GLY A 305 -31.34 24.41 -20.22
N SER A 306 -31.19 24.15 -18.91
CA SER A 306 -30.37 23.01 -18.45
C SER A 306 -31.12 21.67 -18.51
N PRO A 307 -30.56 20.62 -19.15
CA PRO A 307 -31.16 19.29 -19.16
C PRO A 307 -31.34 18.74 -17.74
N VAL A 308 -32.51 18.16 -17.44
CA VAL A 308 -32.82 17.67 -16.08
C VAL A 308 -31.80 16.65 -15.58
N ALA A 309 -31.32 15.75 -16.44
CA ALA A 309 -30.26 14.79 -16.09
C ALA A 309 -28.93 15.46 -15.71
N ALA A 310 -28.59 16.60 -16.34
CA ALA A 310 -27.43 17.39 -15.96
C ALA A 310 -27.64 18.04 -14.57
N ARG A 311 -28.86 18.50 -14.26
CA ARG A 311 -29.23 19.00 -12.93
C ARG A 311 -29.15 17.91 -11.85
N VAL A 312 -29.55 16.67 -12.12
CA VAL A 312 -29.38 15.55 -11.19
C VAL A 312 -27.90 15.33 -10.87
N LYS A 313 -27.03 15.27 -11.89
CA LYS A 313 -25.57 15.12 -11.71
C LYS A 313 -24.93 16.28 -10.95
N TYR A 314 -25.38 17.51 -11.22
CA TYR A 314 -24.97 18.69 -10.45
C TYR A 314 -25.35 18.57 -8.96
N LEU A 315 -26.58 18.14 -8.65
CA LEU A 315 -27.03 17.93 -7.26
C LEU A 315 -26.23 16.83 -6.56
N MET A 316 -25.95 15.71 -7.23
CA MET A 316 -25.05 14.66 -6.70
C MET A 316 -23.63 15.19 -6.46
N THR A 317 -23.10 16.02 -7.35
CA THR A 317 -21.78 16.64 -7.20
C THR A 317 -21.74 17.66 -6.05
N ARG A 318 -22.82 18.43 -5.81
CA ARG A 318 -22.96 19.29 -4.63
C ARG A 318 -23.06 18.48 -3.34
N SER A 319 -23.80 17.37 -3.35
CA SER A 319 -23.90 16.46 -2.22
C SER A 319 -22.52 15.94 -1.80
N GLU A 320 -21.73 15.47 -2.76
CA GLU A 320 -20.35 15.01 -2.53
C GLU A 320 -19.45 16.13 -2.01
N LEU A 321 -19.54 17.35 -2.56
CA LEU A 321 -18.77 18.50 -2.06
C LEU A 321 -19.11 18.85 -0.61
N CYS A 322 -20.40 18.83 -0.23
CA CYS A 322 -20.82 19.02 1.15
C CYS A 322 -20.29 17.90 2.05
N PHE A 323 -20.36 16.64 1.62
CA PHE A 323 -19.84 15.49 2.35
C PHE A 323 -18.33 15.62 2.62
N LEU A 324 -17.55 15.95 1.59
CA LEU A 324 -16.13 16.25 1.71
C LEU A 324 -15.89 17.44 2.65
N LYS A 325 -16.70 18.50 2.60
CA LYS A 325 -16.60 19.64 3.54
C LYS A 325 -17.12 19.34 4.95
N THR A 326 -17.47 18.09 5.27
CA THR A 326 -18.08 17.65 6.54
C THR A 326 -19.44 18.28 6.86
N ASP A 327 -20.07 18.91 5.86
CA ASP A 327 -21.47 19.37 5.90
C ASP A 327 -22.40 18.20 5.55
N TYR A 328 -22.57 17.30 6.51
CA TYR A 328 -23.38 16.09 6.34
C TYR A 328 -24.87 16.38 6.12
N THR A 329 -25.38 17.50 6.64
CA THR A 329 -26.77 17.93 6.44
C THR A 329 -26.97 18.38 5.00
N GLY A 330 -26.15 19.32 4.49
CA GLY A 330 -26.20 19.75 3.10
C GLY A 330 -25.93 18.60 2.13
N ALA A 331 -25.03 17.68 2.47
CA ALA A 331 -24.77 16.48 1.68
C ALA A 331 -26.04 15.65 1.47
N LYS A 332 -26.78 15.39 2.56
CA LYS A 332 -28.04 14.63 2.52
C LYS A 332 -29.13 15.39 1.76
N ASP A 333 -29.29 16.69 2.01
CA ASP A 333 -30.32 17.51 1.36
C ASP A 333 -30.14 17.57 -0.16
N TYR A 334 -28.91 17.69 -0.66
CA TYR A 334 -28.63 17.63 -2.10
C TYR A 334 -28.81 16.23 -2.69
N ALA A 335 -28.49 15.16 -1.93
CA ALA A 335 -28.73 13.77 -2.38
C ALA A 335 -30.24 13.47 -2.52
N CYS A 336 -31.06 13.90 -1.55
CA CYS A 336 -32.52 13.82 -1.62
C CYS A 336 -33.05 14.57 -2.85
N GLN A 337 -32.63 15.83 -3.05
CA GLN A 337 -33.04 16.63 -4.22
C GLN A 337 -32.64 15.97 -5.55
N ALA A 338 -31.48 15.33 -5.64
CA ALA A 338 -31.05 14.61 -6.83
C ALA A 338 -32.00 13.45 -7.16
N LEU A 339 -32.32 12.62 -6.17
CA LEU A 339 -33.24 11.48 -6.30
C LEU A 339 -34.68 11.93 -6.61
N GLU A 340 -35.17 12.96 -5.94
CA GLU A 340 -36.48 13.57 -6.24
C GLU A 340 -36.57 14.08 -7.68
N ASN A 341 -35.51 14.73 -8.18
CA ASN A 341 -35.43 15.17 -9.57
C ASN A 341 -35.37 13.99 -10.55
N ALA A 342 -34.61 12.94 -10.25
CA ALA A 342 -34.54 11.75 -11.10
C ALA A 342 -35.93 11.06 -11.20
N ASN A 343 -36.60 10.86 -10.07
CA ASN A 343 -37.93 10.26 -10.00
C ASN A 343 -39.01 11.13 -10.68
N LYS A 344 -39.05 12.44 -10.40
CA LYS A 344 -40.07 13.37 -10.94
C LYS A 344 -40.11 13.42 -12.46
N TYR A 345 -38.98 13.19 -13.13
CA TYR A 345 -38.86 13.25 -14.59
C TYR A 345 -38.61 11.87 -15.24
N GLY A 346 -38.75 10.77 -14.49
CA GLY A 346 -38.63 9.40 -15.02
C GLY A 346 -37.24 9.06 -15.58
N LEU A 347 -36.17 9.61 -14.99
CA LEU A 347 -34.80 9.41 -15.47
C LEU A 347 -34.23 8.07 -14.98
N GLU A 348 -34.71 6.95 -15.52
CA GLU A 348 -34.38 5.58 -15.08
C GLU A 348 -32.86 5.33 -14.90
N LEU A 349 -32.03 5.85 -15.82
CA LEU A 349 -30.57 5.74 -15.76
C LEU A 349 -29.91 6.52 -14.61
N GLU A 350 -30.58 7.52 -14.06
CA GLU A 350 -30.08 8.39 -12.98
C GLU A 350 -30.73 8.08 -11.62
N ILE A 351 -31.90 7.41 -11.59
CA ILE A 351 -32.59 7.01 -10.35
C ILE A 351 -31.73 6.06 -9.51
N VAL A 352 -31.19 4.99 -10.12
CA VAL A 352 -30.38 4.00 -9.39
C VAL A 352 -29.06 4.61 -8.87
N PRO A 353 -28.29 5.38 -9.66
CA PRO A 353 -27.15 6.14 -9.12
C PRO A 353 -27.52 7.11 -7.99
N ALA A 354 -28.61 7.87 -8.11
CA ALA A 354 -29.03 8.83 -7.08
C ALA A 354 -29.46 8.13 -5.78
N GLN A 355 -30.15 6.99 -5.86
CA GLN A 355 -30.50 6.18 -4.70
C GLN A 355 -29.26 5.60 -4.02
N ASN A 356 -28.35 4.99 -4.80
CA ASN A 356 -27.10 4.45 -4.27
C ASN A 356 -26.24 5.52 -3.58
N HIS A 357 -26.23 6.75 -4.12
CA HIS A 357 -25.56 7.90 -3.54
C HIS A 357 -26.20 8.34 -2.22
N LEU A 358 -27.53 8.49 -2.17
CA LEU A 358 -28.25 8.83 -0.94
C LEU A 358 -28.06 7.75 0.16
N ASP A 359 -28.09 6.48 -0.22
CA ASP A 359 -27.79 5.34 0.65
C ASP A 359 -26.38 5.40 1.23
N HIS A 360 -25.38 5.75 0.40
CA HIS A 360 -23.99 5.90 0.84
C HIS A 360 -23.85 7.03 1.86
N ILE A 361 -24.31 8.24 1.52
CA ILE A 361 -24.31 9.40 2.42
C ILE A 361 -25.04 9.08 3.74
N SER A 362 -26.21 8.44 3.66
CA SER A 362 -27.00 8.10 4.85
C SER A 362 -26.34 7.05 5.77
N ARG A 363 -25.51 6.15 5.23
CA ARG A 363 -24.73 5.19 6.04
C ARG A 363 -23.53 5.86 6.72
N CYS A 364 -22.89 6.81 6.05
CA CYS A 364 -21.77 7.58 6.59
C CYS A 364 -22.21 8.65 7.61
N CYS A 365 -23.48 9.06 7.58
CA CYS A 365 -24.07 10.06 8.45
C CYS A 365 -25.15 9.45 9.36
N PRO A 366 -24.79 8.66 10.39
CA PRO A 366 -25.76 8.17 11.36
C PRO A 366 -26.47 9.34 12.02
N SER A 367 -27.80 9.37 11.91
CA SER A 367 -28.63 10.45 12.45
C SER A 367 -28.35 10.71 13.93
N THR A 368 -28.19 11.98 14.30
CA THR A 368 -27.87 12.51 15.64
C THR A 368 -28.98 12.33 16.68
N SER A 369 -29.53 11.12 16.81
CA SER A 369 -30.50 10.75 17.86
C SER A 369 -29.89 10.69 19.27
N ALA A 370 -28.58 10.86 19.40
CA ALA A 370 -27.85 10.92 20.67
C ALA A 370 -27.69 12.32 21.26
N GLN A 371 -27.79 13.41 20.46
CA GLN A 371 -27.58 14.78 20.95
C GLN A 371 -28.87 15.45 21.50
N ASP A 372 -30.05 15.05 21.03
CA ASP A 372 -31.34 15.60 21.48
C ASP A 372 -31.76 15.19 22.92
N LYS A 373 -31.03 14.28 23.57
CA LYS A 373 -31.33 13.84 24.94
C LYS A 373 -30.63 14.64 26.05
N LEU A 374 -29.80 15.63 25.69
CA LEU A 374 -29.04 16.44 26.65
C LEU A 374 -29.54 17.89 26.82
N GLN A 375 -30.72 18.22 26.30
CA GLN A 375 -31.43 19.49 26.56
C GLN A 375 -32.77 19.32 27.32
N ARG A 376 -32.93 18.20 28.05
CA ARG A 376 -34.02 18.02 29.04
C ARG A 376 -33.53 17.37 30.32
N VAL A 377 -32.80 18.15 31.12
CA VAL A 377 -32.71 18.03 32.58
C VAL A 377 -32.86 19.45 33.14
#